data_AF-A0A9E5MRF1-F1
#
_entry.id   AF-A0A9E5MRF1-F1
#
_cell.length_a   1.000
_cell.length_b   1.000
_cell.length_c   1.000
_cell.angle_alpha   90.00
_cell.angle_beta   90.00
_cell.angle_gamma   90.00
#
_symmetry.space_group_name_H-M   'P 1'
#
loop_
_entity.id
_entity.type
_entity.pdbx_description
1 polymer ?
#
loop_
_entity_poly.entity_id
_entity_poly.type
_entity_poly.pdbx_seq_one_letter_code
_entity_poly.pdbx_strand_id
1 'polypeptide(L)'
;MYRDRSVAEIRDISVTRRIEGEWQPGRTIADDAWEIPGCPVNGPSIVADGSFVAVAWFTAAGGNPIVKLALSQDNGQTFSAPLEVAAGKVLGRAGLSYLGDGDVAVSWLQPTDEGTNQVRVRRYAADGTPGPVRLVADNAGSFSVPQIGTSGDDLVFVWTETADFVNSVHSARVPAAAL
;
A
#
# COMPACT_ATOMS: atom_id res chain seq x y z
N MET A 1 3.65 5.29 -11.51
CA MET A 1 4.31 4.31 -10.63
C MET A 1 3.91 2.92 -11.05
N TYR A 2 4.81 1.94 -10.98
CA TYR A 2 4.54 0.57 -11.42
C TYR A 2 5.51 -0.42 -10.76
N ARG A 3 5.10 -1.69 -10.75
CA ARG A 3 5.97 -2.83 -10.44
C ARG A 3 6.72 -3.19 -11.72
N ASP A 4 8.03 -3.02 -11.72
CA ASP A 4 8.87 -3.30 -12.89
C ASP A 4 9.16 -4.81 -13.03
N ARG A 5 9.63 -5.22 -14.20
CA ARG A 5 10.08 -6.57 -14.50
C ARG A 5 11.44 -6.50 -15.19
N SER A 6 12.49 -6.87 -14.46
CA SER A 6 13.80 -7.09 -15.07
C SER A 6 13.83 -8.39 -15.87
N VAL A 7 14.88 -8.55 -16.70
CA VAL A 7 15.15 -9.82 -17.41
C VAL A 7 15.39 -11.00 -16.48
N ALA A 8 15.81 -10.75 -15.24
CA ALA A 8 16.02 -11.75 -14.20
C ALA A 8 14.77 -11.93 -13.31
N GLU A 9 13.60 -11.52 -13.79
CA GLU A 9 12.33 -11.59 -13.05
C GLU A 9 12.31 -10.85 -11.70
N ILE A 10 13.16 -9.84 -11.53
CA ILE A 10 13.14 -8.95 -10.36
C ILE A 10 11.95 -7.98 -10.47
N ARG A 11 11.23 -7.84 -9.36
CA ARG A 11 9.95 -7.13 -9.24
C ARG A 11 10.06 -5.95 -8.27
N ASP A 12 10.81 -4.95 -8.69
CA ASP A 12 11.03 -3.72 -7.93
C ASP A 12 10.00 -2.62 -8.25
N ILE A 13 9.97 -1.58 -7.42
CA ILE A 13 9.04 -0.45 -7.60
C ILE A 13 9.74 0.69 -8.31
N SER A 14 9.12 1.14 -9.40
CA SER A 14 9.58 2.28 -10.19
C SER A 14 8.53 3.39 -10.23
N VAL A 15 9.01 4.63 -10.25
CA VAL A 15 8.20 5.84 -10.44
C VAL A 15 8.66 6.55 -11.70
N THR A 16 7.70 7.06 -12.47
CA THR A 16 7.93 8.03 -13.54
C THR A 16 7.21 9.33 -13.16
N ARG A 17 7.79 10.46 -13.57
CA ARG A 17 7.28 11.81 -13.33
C ARG A 17 6.98 12.45 -14.67
N ARG A 18 5.94 13.28 -14.72
CA ARG A 18 5.63 14.10 -15.89
C ARG A 18 6.02 15.54 -15.59
N ILE A 19 7.03 16.05 -16.28
CA ILE A 19 7.57 17.41 -16.09
C ILE A 19 7.32 18.18 -17.38
N GLU A 20 6.65 19.33 -17.28
CA GLU A 20 6.34 20.20 -18.43
C GLU A 20 5.68 19.47 -19.61
N GLY A 21 4.84 18.48 -19.32
CA GLY A 21 4.13 17.69 -20.32
C GLY A 21 4.85 16.41 -20.78
N GLU A 22 6.13 16.25 -20.44
CA GLU A 22 6.99 15.14 -20.87
C GLU A 22 7.21 14.10 -19.76
N TRP A 23 7.08 12.82 -20.13
CA TRP A 23 7.37 11.72 -19.21
C TRP A 23 8.87 11.51 -19.08
N GLN A 24 9.36 11.54 -17.84
CA GLN A 24 10.74 11.23 -17.52
C GLN A 24 10.97 9.71 -17.48
N PRO A 25 12.20 9.22 -17.75
CA PRO A 25 12.55 7.83 -17.54
C PRO A 25 12.18 7.34 -16.13
N GLY A 26 11.74 6.10 -16.03
CA GLY A 26 11.41 5.48 -14.76
C GLY A 26 12.64 5.35 -13.86
N ARG A 27 12.46 5.60 -12.56
CA ARG A 27 13.48 5.39 -11.52
C ARG A 27 12.99 4.35 -10.52
N THR A 28 13.82 3.36 -10.24
CA THR A 28 13.61 2.41 -9.14
C THR A 28 13.75 3.13 -7.80
N ILE A 29 12.73 2.98 -6.94
CA ILE A 29 12.67 3.57 -5.60
C ILE A 29 12.68 2.51 -4.49
N ALA A 30 12.46 1.25 -4.85
CA ALA A 30 12.59 0.11 -3.95
C ALA A 30 13.34 -1.00 -4.69
N ASP A 31 14.62 -1.17 -4.37
CA ASP A 31 15.50 -2.24 -4.86
C ASP A 31 15.47 -3.39 -3.83
N ASP A 32 14.32 -4.07 -3.77
CA ASP A 32 14.11 -5.16 -2.81
C ASP A 32 14.69 -6.47 -3.34
N ALA A 33 15.03 -6.54 -4.63
CA ALA A 33 15.46 -7.75 -5.32
C ALA A 33 14.44 -8.91 -5.18
N TRP A 34 13.14 -8.59 -5.19
CA TRP A 34 12.11 -9.62 -5.12
C TRP A 34 12.02 -10.37 -6.44
N GLU A 35 12.60 -11.56 -6.48
CA GLU A 35 12.50 -12.49 -7.60
C GLU A 35 11.22 -13.32 -7.49
N ILE A 36 10.35 -13.27 -8.50
CA ILE A 36 9.17 -14.11 -8.58
C ILE A 36 8.82 -14.45 -10.03
N PRO A 37 8.83 -15.73 -10.43
CA PRO A 37 8.44 -16.18 -11.76
C PRO A 37 6.91 -16.29 -11.86
N GLY A 38 6.21 -15.16 -11.72
CA GLY A 38 4.75 -15.09 -11.75
C GLY A 38 4.22 -13.67 -11.99
N CYS A 39 2.89 -13.54 -12.10
CA CYS A 39 2.22 -12.25 -12.16
C CYS A 39 2.11 -11.67 -10.74
N PRO A 40 2.87 -10.61 -10.39
CA PRO A 40 2.77 -10.02 -9.07
C PRO A 40 1.45 -9.25 -8.98
N VAL A 41 0.42 -9.90 -8.45
CA VAL A 41 -0.87 -9.27 -8.14
C VAL A 41 -0.77 -8.20 -7.03
N ASN A 42 0.41 -8.06 -6.41
CA ASN A 42 0.76 -7.03 -5.44
C ASN A 42 1.40 -5.80 -6.10
N GLY A 43 0.56 -5.00 -6.75
CA GLY A 43 0.92 -3.66 -7.18
C GLY A 43 1.16 -2.72 -5.98
N PRO A 44 1.93 -1.65 -6.18
CA PRO A 44 2.13 -0.66 -5.13
C PRO A 44 1.05 0.45 -5.20
N SER A 45 0.95 1.26 -4.17
CA SER A 45 0.02 2.39 -4.06
C SER A 45 0.78 3.70 -3.91
N ILE A 46 0.20 4.82 -4.37
CA ILE A 46 0.81 6.16 -4.32
C ILE A 46 -0.24 7.22 -4.01
N VAL A 47 0.14 8.20 -3.19
CA VAL A 47 -0.59 9.45 -3.00
C VAL A 47 0.37 10.63 -3.13
N ALA A 48 -0.14 11.77 -3.57
CA ALA A 48 0.64 13.00 -3.72
C ALA A 48 -0.21 14.23 -3.37
N ASP A 49 0.40 15.20 -2.71
CA ASP A 49 -0.18 16.51 -2.38
C ASP A 49 0.93 17.57 -2.39
N GLY A 50 0.86 18.52 -3.31
CA GLY A 50 1.95 19.47 -3.55
C GLY A 50 3.28 18.75 -3.83
N SER A 51 4.31 19.02 -3.01
CA SER A 51 5.61 18.35 -3.10
C SER A 51 5.71 17.04 -2.33
N PHE A 52 4.71 16.74 -1.51
CA PHE A 52 4.65 15.50 -0.75
C PHE A 52 4.21 14.34 -1.65
N VAL A 53 4.91 13.21 -1.54
CA VAL A 53 4.58 11.96 -2.21
C VAL A 53 4.81 10.82 -1.24
N ALA A 54 3.86 9.89 -1.12
CA ALA A 54 4.02 8.66 -0.37
C ALA A 54 3.77 7.45 -1.25
N VAL A 55 4.59 6.41 -1.05
CA VAL A 55 4.58 5.17 -1.83
C VAL A 55 4.55 3.99 -0.86
N ALA A 56 3.56 3.12 -1.00
CA ALA A 56 3.48 1.88 -0.23
C ALA A 56 3.49 0.68 -1.16
N TRP A 57 4.22 -0.37 -0.79
CA TRP A 57 4.34 -1.56 -1.62
C TRP A 57 4.56 -2.81 -0.78
N PHE A 58 4.27 -3.95 -1.38
CA PHE A 58 4.59 -5.26 -0.81
C PHE A 58 5.87 -5.83 -1.43
N THR A 59 6.64 -6.57 -0.65
CA THR A 59 7.74 -7.41 -1.14
C THR A 59 7.74 -8.72 -0.36
N ALA A 60 8.21 -9.79 -1.00
CA ALA A 60 8.52 -11.06 -0.33
C ALA A 60 9.98 -11.48 -0.58
N ALA A 61 10.86 -10.50 -0.81
CA ALA A 61 12.28 -10.74 -1.02
C ALA A 61 12.88 -11.58 0.12
N GLY A 62 13.70 -12.57 -0.25
CA GLY A 62 14.28 -13.52 0.72
C GLY A 62 13.24 -14.38 1.45
N GLY A 63 12.00 -14.49 0.94
CA GLY A 63 10.93 -15.23 1.58
C GLY A 63 10.28 -14.49 2.76
N ASN A 64 10.51 -13.18 2.91
CA ASN A 64 9.99 -12.37 4.00
C ASN A 64 8.88 -11.43 3.50
N PRO A 65 7.59 -11.76 3.69
CA PRO A 65 6.48 -10.91 3.29
C PRO A 65 6.45 -9.63 4.14
N ILE A 66 6.55 -8.48 3.49
CA ILE A 66 6.59 -7.16 4.13
C ILE A 66 5.80 -6.15 3.29
N VAL A 67 4.98 -5.33 3.93
CA VAL A 67 4.49 -4.06 3.36
C VAL A 67 5.39 -2.93 3.84
N LYS A 68 5.89 -2.14 2.92
CA LYS A 68 6.79 -1.01 3.15
C LYS A 68 6.12 0.31 2.75
N LEU A 69 6.60 1.41 3.32
CA LEU A 69 6.23 2.79 3.02
C LEU A 69 7.50 3.62 2.79
N ALA A 70 7.50 4.51 1.81
CA ALA A 70 8.51 5.56 1.67
C ALA A 70 7.86 6.90 1.38
N LEU A 71 8.46 7.95 1.94
CA LEU A 71 7.96 9.32 1.87
C LEU A 71 8.93 10.20 1.09
N SER A 72 8.40 11.20 0.40
CA SER A 72 9.14 12.17 -0.39
C SER A 72 8.57 13.55 -0.09
N GLN A 73 9.44 14.55 0.03
CA GLN A 73 9.06 15.96 0.20
C GLN A 73 9.44 16.84 -1.00
N ASP A 74 10.02 16.26 -2.04
CA ASP A 74 10.63 16.97 -3.19
C ASP A 74 10.02 16.57 -4.55
N ASN A 75 8.71 16.28 -4.57
CA ASN A 75 7.94 15.84 -5.74
C ASN A 75 8.37 14.47 -6.29
N GLY A 76 8.81 13.55 -5.42
CA GLY A 76 9.23 12.20 -5.78
C GLY A 76 10.62 12.15 -6.42
N GLN A 77 11.47 13.14 -6.17
CA GLN A 77 12.86 13.12 -6.63
C GLN A 77 13.72 12.25 -5.72
N THR A 78 13.50 12.31 -4.41
CA THR A 78 14.15 11.46 -3.42
C THR A 78 13.11 10.91 -2.46
N PHE A 79 13.36 9.70 -1.97
CA PHE A 79 12.50 9.02 -1.01
C PHE A 79 13.29 8.70 0.26
N SER A 80 12.60 8.70 1.39
CA SER A 80 13.13 8.23 2.67
C SER A 80 13.60 6.77 2.58
N ALA A 81 14.35 6.33 3.58
CA ALA A 81 14.52 4.90 3.81
C ALA A 81 13.13 4.23 3.96
N PRO A 82 12.94 3.00 3.44
CA PRO A 82 11.67 2.30 3.58
C PRO A 82 11.33 2.02 5.05
N LEU A 83 10.13 2.43 5.45
CA LEU A 83 9.52 2.14 6.74
C LEU A 83 8.78 0.81 6.67
N GLU A 84 8.94 -0.03 7.68
CA GLU A 84 8.19 -1.28 7.78
C GLU A 84 6.75 -1.02 8.25
N VAL A 85 5.78 -1.27 7.37
CA VAL A 85 4.37 -1.24 7.72
C VAL A 85 4.05 -2.56 8.41
N ALA A 86 3.94 -3.67 7.70
CA ALA A 86 3.60 -4.96 8.32
C ALA A 86 4.53 -6.05 7.80
N ALA A 87 4.90 -6.99 8.65
CA ALA A 87 5.77 -8.11 8.31
C ALA A 87 5.21 -9.45 8.80
N GLY A 88 5.69 -10.54 8.21
CA GLY A 88 5.32 -11.90 8.60
C GLY A 88 4.03 -12.37 7.90
N LYS A 89 2.94 -12.56 8.66
CA LYS A 89 1.64 -12.95 8.09
C LYS A 89 0.99 -11.74 7.39
N VAL A 90 1.42 -11.45 6.16
CA VAL A 90 0.89 -10.35 5.34
C VAL A 90 0.79 -10.75 3.88
N LEU A 91 -0.35 -10.45 3.25
CA LEU A 91 -0.61 -10.73 1.82
C LEU A 91 -0.26 -9.54 0.90
N GLY A 92 -0.04 -8.36 1.48
CA GLY A 92 0.18 -7.13 0.73
C GLY A 92 -1.13 -6.40 0.49
N ARG A 93 -1.46 -6.16 -0.79
CA ARG A 93 -2.61 -5.33 -1.21
C ARG A 93 -2.57 -3.95 -0.54
N ALA A 94 -1.40 -3.32 -0.62
CA ALA A 94 -1.16 -2.05 0.03
C ALA A 94 -2.10 -0.98 -0.54
N GLY A 95 -2.83 -0.29 0.33
CA GLY A 95 -3.59 0.92 0.02
C GLY A 95 -2.98 2.12 0.72
N LEU A 96 -3.12 3.31 0.12
CA LEU A 96 -2.69 4.57 0.69
C LEU A 96 -3.78 5.63 0.62
N SER A 97 -3.86 6.46 1.66
CA SER A 97 -4.67 7.67 1.65
C SER A 97 -3.93 8.80 2.35
N TYR A 98 -4.02 10.01 1.80
CA TYR A 98 -3.44 11.21 2.41
C TYR A 98 -4.41 11.80 3.42
N LEU A 99 -3.93 12.11 4.62
CA LEU A 99 -4.74 12.61 5.74
C LEU A 99 -4.61 14.12 5.96
N GLY A 100 -3.69 14.79 5.26
CA GLY A 100 -3.32 16.18 5.51
C GLY A 100 -2.00 16.32 6.26
N ASP A 101 -1.36 17.48 6.16
CA ASP A 101 -0.11 17.83 6.86
C ASP A 101 1.06 16.82 6.70
N GLY A 102 1.10 16.08 5.58
CA GLY A 102 2.11 15.04 5.34
C GLY A 102 1.76 13.67 5.94
N ASP A 103 0.65 13.54 6.67
CA ASP A 103 0.21 12.28 7.25
C ASP A 103 -0.45 11.38 6.20
N VAL A 104 -0.26 10.06 6.38
CA VAL A 104 -0.87 9.06 5.50
C VAL A 104 -1.43 7.89 6.29
N ALA A 105 -2.51 7.30 5.78
CA ALA A 105 -2.99 5.99 6.21
C ALA A 105 -2.50 4.91 5.24
N VAL A 106 -1.91 3.84 5.77
CA VAL A 106 -1.52 2.66 4.99
C VAL A 106 -2.40 1.49 5.39
N SER A 107 -3.10 0.90 4.42
CA SER A 107 -3.87 -0.33 4.62
C SER A 107 -3.20 -1.53 3.98
N TRP A 108 -3.46 -2.72 4.52
CA TRP A 108 -2.98 -3.98 3.97
C TRP A 108 -3.94 -5.12 4.28
N LEU A 109 -3.77 -6.22 3.56
CA LEU A 109 -4.47 -7.47 3.78
C LEU A 109 -3.59 -8.44 4.58
N GLN A 110 -4.14 -9.00 5.65
CA GLN A 110 -3.46 -9.94 6.54
C GLN A 110 -4.28 -11.23 6.68
N PRO A 111 -3.70 -12.42 6.42
CA PRO A 111 -4.44 -13.66 6.55
C PRO A 111 -4.65 -14.03 8.03
N THR A 112 -5.75 -14.70 8.31
CA THR A 112 -6.07 -15.30 9.61
C THR A 112 -5.77 -16.80 9.61
N ASP A 113 -5.74 -17.41 10.80
CA ASP A 113 -5.55 -18.86 10.92
C ASP A 113 -6.83 -19.63 10.54
N GLU A 114 -7.97 -18.95 10.51
CA GLU A 114 -9.29 -19.45 10.12
C GLU A 114 -9.51 -19.44 8.59
N GLY A 115 -8.51 -19.00 7.81
CA GLY A 115 -8.59 -18.97 6.35
C GLY A 115 -9.33 -17.77 5.76
N THR A 116 -9.66 -16.77 6.58
CA THR A 116 -10.18 -15.47 6.15
C THR A 116 -9.05 -14.45 6.04
N ASN A 117 -9.38 -13.22 5.61
CA ASN A 117 -8.41 -12.13 5.59
C ASN A 117 -8.93 -10.90 6.30
N GLN A 118 -8.05 -10.18 6.97
CA GLN A 118 -8.34 -8.94 7.65
C GLN A 118 -7.87 -7.75 6.82
N VAL A 119 -8.72 -6.74 6.71
CA VAL A 119 -8.31 -5.41 6.27
C VAL A 119 -7.83 -4.66 7.50
N ARG A 120 -6.55 -4.30 7.51
CA ARG A 120 -5.91 -3.55 8.59
C ARG A 120 -5.41 -2.21 8.06
N VAL A 121 -5.28 -1.23 8.96
CA VAL A 121 -4.76 0.10 8.63
C VAL A 121 -3.93 0.64 9.79
N ARG A 122 -2.97 1.52 9.48
CA ARG A 122 -2.33 2.39 10.47
C ARG A 122 -2.00 3.75 9.85
N ARG A 123 -1.94 4.79 10.68
CA ARG A 123 -1.42 6.11 10.29
C ARG A 123 0.10 6.13 10.37
N TYR A 124 0.72 6.93 9.51
CA TYR A 124 2.08 7.41 9.61
C TYR A 124 2.06 8.93 9.61
N ALA A 125 2.76 9.53 10.55
CA ALA A 125 2.99 10.97 10.54
C ALA A 125 3.95 11.37 9.42
N ALA A 126 4.00 12.67 9.08
CA ALA A 126 4.89 13.21 8.06
C ALA A 126 6.39 12.89 8.27
N ASP A 127 6.81 12.66 9.51
CA ASP A 127 8.18 12.28 9.89
C ASP A 127 8.44 10.76 9.82
N GLY A 128 7.43 9.97 9.46
CA GLY A 128 7.48 8.51 9.41
C GLY A 128 7.15 7.81 10.73
N THR A 129 6.73 8.53 11.77
CA THR A 129 6.32 7.93 13.05
C THR A 129 5.02 7.13 12.87
N PRO A 130 5.00 5.82 13.22
CA PRO A 130 3.81 5.00 13.09
C PRO A 130 2.81 5.21 14.24
N GLY A 131 1.53 5.26 13.90
CA GLY A 131 0.42 5.08 14.82
C GLY A 131 0.07 3.60 15.07
N PRO A 132 -0.89 3.30 15.96
CA PRO A 132 -1.34 1.94 16.22
C PRO A 132 -1.98 1.27 15.00
N VAL A 133 -1.92 -0.07 14.98
CA VAL A 133 -2.66 -0.88 14.00
C VAL A 133 -4.13 -0.95 14.39
N ARG A 134 -5.02 -0.72 13.42
CA ARG A 134 -6.47 -0.81 13.56
C ARG A 134 -7.03 -1.88 12.62
N LEU A 135 -7.99 -2.65 13.12
CA LEU A 135 -8.78 -3.58 12.31
C LEU A 135 -9.94 -2.83 11.66
N VAL A 136 -10.12 -3.00 10.36
CA VAL A 136 -11.24 -2.42 9.59
C VAL A 136 -12.29 -3.48 9.29
N ALA A 137 -11.86 -4.66 8.87
CA ALA A 137 -12.71 -5.80 8.57
C ALA A 137 -12.01 -7.10 8.95
N ASP A 138 -12.75 -8.09 9.44
CA ASP A 138 -12.25 -9.42 9.81
C ASP A 138 -12.48 -10.49 8.74
N ASN A 139 -13.31 -10.19 7.73
CA ASN A 139 -13.64 -11.08 6.65
C ASN A 139 -13.58 -10.41 5.26
N ALA A 140 -12.40 -10.42 4.66
CA ALA A 140 -12.18 -10.07 3.25
C ALA A 140 -11.82 -11.33 2.44
N GLY A 141 -12.34 -11.39 1.21
CA GLY A 141 -12.10 -12.52 0.32
C GLY A 141 -10.61 -12.67 -0.06
N SER A 142 -10.18 -13.90 -0.34
CA SER A 142 -8.77 -14.23 -0.63
C SER A 142 -8.19 -13.52 -1.86
N PHE A 143 -9.04 -13.11 -2.80
CA PHE A 143 -8.65 -12.36 -3.99
C PHE A 143 -8.98 -10.86 -3.88
N SER A 144 -9.44 -10.40 -2.71
CA SER A 144 -9.79 -9.01 -2.50
C SER A 144 -8.57 -8.11 -2.71
N VAL A 145 -8.83 -6.95 -3.30
CA VAL A 145 -7.87 -5.85 -3.45
C VAL A 145 -8.48 -4.61 -2.78
N PRO A 146 -8.45 -4.54 -1.43
CA PRO A 146 -9.12 -3.46 -0.73
C PRO A 146 -8.62 -2.09 -1.20
N GLN A 147 -9.53 -1.13 -1.34
CA GLN A 147 -9.20 0.27 -1.63
C GLN A 147 -9.51 1.13 -0.41
N ILE A 148 -8.76 2.22 -0.27
CA ILE A 148 -8.90 3.20 0.80
C ILE A 148 -8.93 4.61 0.16
N GLY A 149 -9.75 5.50 0.71
CA GLY A 149 -9.81 6.91 0.32
C GLY A 149 -10.37 7.77 1.45
N THR A 150 -10.26 9.09 1.35
CA THR A 150 -10.86 10.02 2.31
C THR A 150 -12.24 10.51 1.84
N SER A 151 -13.11 10.83 2.79
CA SER A 151 -14.41 11.47 2.57
C SER A 151 -14.77 12.34 3.77
N GLY A 152 -14.48 13.64 3.71
CA GLY A 152 -14.54 14.51 4.89
C GLY A 152 -13.47 14.08 5.90
N ASP A 153 -13.86 13.98 7.18
CA ASP A 153 -12.97 13.57 8.27
C ASP A 153 -12.82 12.04 8.40
N ASP A 154 -13.44 11.28 7.49
CA ASP A 154 -13.43 9.82 7.50
C ASP A 154 -12.51 9.25 6.42
N LEU A 155 -11.90 8.11 6.74
CA LEU A 155 -11.42 7.14 5.76
C LEU A 155 -12.54 6.18 5.38
N VAL A 156 -12.70 5.96 4.09
CA VAL A 156 -13.61 4.97 3.51
C VAL A 156 -12.78 3.82 2.97
N PHE A 157 -13.19 2.60 3.32
CA PHE A 157 -12.60 1.37 2.84
C PHE A 157 -13.64 0.62 2.02
N VAL A 158 -13.21 -0.01 0.94
CA VAL A 158 -14.04 -0.94 0.16
C VAL A 158 -13.27 -2.22 -0.10
N TRP A 159 -13.92 -3.36 0.04
CA TRP A 159 -13.33 -4.68 -0.21
C TRP A 159 -14.37 -5.65 -0.77
N THR A 160 -13.90 -6.72 -1.38
CA THR A 160 -14.77 -7.83 -1.81
C THR A 160 -14.75 -8.97 -0.81
N GLU A 161 -15.90 -9.59 -0.64
CA GLU A 161 -16.10 -10.85 0.09
C GLU A 161 -16.72 -11.87 -0.88
N THR A 162 -16.38 -13.15 -0.69
CA THR A 162 -17.01 -14.25 -1.41
C THR A 162 -17.53 -15.25 -0.38
N ALA A 163 -18.85 -15.38 -0.28
CA ALA A 163 -19.53 -16.32 0.60
C ALA A 163 -20.60 -17.06 -0.21
N ASP A 164 -20.69 -18.38 -0.05
CA ASP A 164 -21.69 -19.22 -0.74
C ASP A 164 -21.78 -18.98 -2.27
N PHE A 165 -20.62 -18.82 -2.92
CA PHE A 165 -20.49 -18.50 -4.36
C PHE A 165 -21.08 -17.15 -4.79
N VAL A 166 -21.44 -16.29 -3.84
CA VAL A 166 -21.87 -14.91 -4.08
C VAL A 166 -20.70 -13.96 -3.81
N ASN A 167 -20.44 -13.07 -4.76
CA ASN A 167 -19.47 -11.99 -4.60
C ASN A 167 -20.19 -10.70 -4.19
N SER A 168 -19.75 -10.08 -3.11
CA SER A 168 -20.29 -8.82 -2.60
C SER A 168 -19.19 -7.78 -2.43
N VAL A 169 -19.57 -6.51 -2.52
CA VAL A 169 -18.72 -5.38 -2.17
C VAL A 169 -19.18 -4.85 -0.82
N HIS A 170 -18.24 -4.73 0.10
CA HIS A 170 -18.44 -4.23 1.45
C HIS A 170 -17.72 -2.89 1.61
N SER A 171 -18.16 -2.09 2.58
CA SER A 171 -17.49 -0.85 2.92
C SER A 171 -17.52 -0.57 4.42
N ALA A 172 -16.55 0.19 4.89
CA ALA A 172 -16.46 0.68 6.26
C ALA A 172 -15.98 2.13 6.26
N ARG A 173 -16.38 2.87 7.29
CA ARG A 173 -15.84 4.21 7.57
C ARG A 173 -15.11 4.19 8.90
N VAL A 174 -13.94 4.80 8.93
CA VAL A 174 -13.12 4.99 10.13
C VAL A 174 -12.76 6.47 10.22
N PRO A 175 -13.09 7.17 11.31
CA PRO A 175 -12.65 8.55 11.49
C PRO A 175 -11.13 8.65 11.43
N ALA A 176 -10.58 9.60 10.68
CA ALA A 176 -9.14 9.77 10.54
C ALA A 176 -8.47 10.03 11.90
N ALA A 177 -9.15 10.76 12.79
CA ALA A 177 -8.70 11.04 14.16
C ALA A 177 -8.68 9.79 15.08
N ALA A 178 -9.26 8.66 14.64
CA ALA A 178 -9.23 7.40 15.38
C ALA A 178 -8.05 6.50 15.00
N LEU A 179 -7.19 6.93 14.07
CA LEU A 179 -5.96 6.25 13.66
C LEU A 179 -4.74 6.67 14.49
#